data_AF-A0A1G9AWT4-F1
#
_entry.id   AF-A0A1G9AWT4-F1
#
_cell.length_a   1.000
_cell.length_b   1.000
_cell.length_c   1.000
_cell.angle_alpha   90.00
_cell.angle_beta   90.00
_cell.angle_gamma   90.00
#
_symmetry.space_group_name_H-M   'P 1'
#
loop_
_entity.id
_entity.type
_entity.pdbx_description
1 polymer ?
#
loop_
_entity_poly.entity_id
_entity_poly.type
_entity_poly.pdbx_seq_one_letter_code
_entity_poly.pdbx_strand_id
1 'polypeptide(L)'
;MTKRRPGGAEEAVEETTSEALPETDPETEAVEVDAPEGDASDSDDAAEAGSDEDGSEESTEDESEETDETDETDETDEAEDEADVVIEDDSEVDFMADAADEVDKRVAELTTDLQRLQAEYVNYKKRVDRDRELVSQNATYKVLTPIVEVLDTIDRAREHGEVDGGFKAVADQLEKIVTNLGLKKFGEPGDVFDPNRHEALSHMGTDPEVEETSVKLVAKAGYMIGDRVVRAAQVLVVDPE
;
A
#
# COMPACT_ATOMS: atom_id res chain seq x y z
N MET A 1 102.33 4.33 -7.10
CA MET A 1 101.49 3.46 -6.23
C MET A 1 100.88 2.39 -7.16
N THR A 2 101.41 1.16 -7.21
CA THR A 2 100.95 -0.04 -6.45
C THR A 2 99.54 -0.50 -6.85
N LYS A 3 99.27 -1.77 -7.22
CA LYS A 3 100.13 -2.95 -7.47
C LYS A 3 99.28 -4.03 -8.22
N ARG A 4 99.86 -4.68 -9.24
CA ARG A 4 99.65 -6.07 -9.75
C ARG A 4 98.25 -6.77 -9.77
N ARG A 5 97.94 -7.33 -10.96
CA ARG A 5 97.21 -8.60 -11.29
C ARG A 5 97.47 -9.78 -10.31
N PRO A 6 96.75 -10.95 -10.32
CA PRO A 6 95.88 -11.57 -11.36
C PRO A 6 94.49 -12.01 -10.78
N GLY A 7 93.68 -13.01 -11.21
CA GLY A 7 93.63 -13.98 -12.35
C GLY A 7 92.73 -15.21 -12.08
N GLY A 8 92.38 -16.00 -13.11
CA GLY A 8 91.50 -17.22 -13.05
C GLY A 8 90.02 -16.89 -13.38
N ALA A 9 89.25 -17.59 -14.23
CA ALA A 9 89.22 -18.96 -14.80
C ALA A 9 88.60 -20.05 -13.89
N GLU A 10 88.01 -21.09 -14.52
CA GLU A 10 87.18 -22.23 -14.00
C GLU A 10 85.66 -21.91 -13.97
N GLU A 11 84.83 -22.51 -14.85
CA GLU A 11 84.21 -23.87 -14.87
C GLU A 11 82.96 -23.95 -13.96
N ALA A 12 81.74 -24.22 -14.49
CA ALA A 12 81.17 -25.53 -14.91
C ALA A 12 80.71 -26.38 -13.69
N VAL A 13 79.67 -27.22 -13.67
CA VAL A 13 78.57 -27.62 -14.60
C VAL A 13 77.55 -28.46 -13.77
N GLU A 14 76.31 -28.69 -14.25
CA GLU A 14 75.34 -29.72 -13.75
C GLU A 14 74.76 -29.56 -12.31
N GLU A 15 73.64 -30.18 -11.89
CA GLU A 15 72.75 -31.18 -12.52
C GLU A 15 71.25 -31.04 -12.12
N THR A 16 70.42 -31.95 -12.62
CA THR A 16 68.94 -31.99 -12.59
C THR A 16 68.29 -32.51 -11.29
N THR A 17 66.99 -32.22 -11.10
CA THR A 17 65.87 -33.10 -10.63
C THR A 17 64.66 -32.16 -10.39
N SER A 18 63.52 -32.16 -11.09
CA SER A 18 62.62 -33.23 -11.57
C SER A 18 61.84 -33.95 -10.45
N GLU A 19 60.87 -33.28 -9.85
CA GLU A 19 59.78 -33.96 -9.13
C GLU A 19 58.43 -33.38 -9.57
N ALA A 20 57.50 -34.27 -9.95
CA ALA A 20 56.16 -33.97 -10.44
C ALA A 20 55.15 -34.78 -9.62
N LEU A 21 53.87 -34.36 -9.63
CA LEU A 21 52.61 -35.07 -9.30
C LEU A 21 51.62 -34.05 -8.67
N PRO A 22 50.29 -34.28 -8.75
CA PRO A 22 49.55 -34.71 -9.94
C PRO A 22 48.33 -33.81 -10.23
N GLU A 23 47.77 -33.94 -11.43
CA GLU A 23 46.42 -33.45 -11.75
C GLU A 23 45.36 -34.24 -10.97
N THR A 24 44.27 -33.56 -10.60
CA THR A 24 43.06 -34.20 -10.05
C THR A 24 41.84 -33.71 -10.80
N ASP A 25 41.23 -34.60 -11.59
CA ASP A 25 39.88 -34.42 -12.12
C ASP A 25 38.86 -34.28 -10.99
N PRO A 26 37.92 -33.33 -11.05
CA PRO A 26 36.65 -33.43 -10.37
C PRO A 26 35.67 -34.19 -11.29
N GLU A 27 35.44 -35.48 -11.02
CA GLU A 27 34.30 -36.19 -11.58
C GLU A 27 33.01 -35.44 -11.21
N THR A 28 32.23 -35.03 -12.23
CA THR A 28 30.91 -34.44 -12.03
C THR A 28 29.91 -35.52 -11.64
N GLU A 29 29.78 -35.75 -10.34
CA GLU A 29 28.71 -36.58 -9.77
C GLU A 29 27.37 -35.84 -9.92
N ALA A 30 26.52 -36.35 -10.82
CA ALA A 30 25.22 -35.75 -11.11
C ALA A 30 24.23 -36.08 -9.99
N VAL A 31 23.90 -35.08 -9.17
CA VAL A 31 22.80 -35.21 -8.19
C VAL A 31 21.47 -35.02 -8.92
N GLU A 32 20.72 -36.10 -9.08
CA GLU A 32 19.31 -36.04 -9.47
C GLU A 32 18.52 -35.24 -8.43
N VAL A 33 17.82 -34.19 -8.89
CA VAL A 33 16.89 -33.43 -8.03
C VAL A 33 15.47 -33.81 -8.43
N ASP A 34 14.85 -34.60 -7.58
CA ASP A 34 13.47 -35.07 -7.70
C ASP A 34 12.50 -33.87 -7.74
N ALA A 35 11.61 -33.85 -8.74
CA ALA A 35 10.70 -32.74 -8.99
C ALA A 35 9.27 -33.13 -8.55
N PRO A 36 8.72 -32.51 -7.49
CA PRO A 36 7.33 -32.77 -7.11
C PRO A 36 6.37 -32.12 -8.11
N GLU A 37 5.46 -32.94 -8.64
CA GLU A 37 4.44 -32.54 -9.59
C GLU A 37 3.48 -31.49 -8.97
N GLY A 38 3.32 -30.36 -9.66
CA GLY A 38 2.37 -29.31 -9.29
C GLY A 38 1.06 -29.48 -10.07
N ASP A 39 0.03 -29.97 -9.39
CA ASP A 39 -1.34 -30.10 -9.90
C ASP A 39 -1.90 -28.74 -10.33
N ALA A 40 -2.21 -28.58 -11.62
CA ALA A 40 -2.80 -27.39 -12.20
C ALA A 40 -4.29 -27.63 -12.47
N SER A 41 -5.12 -27.35 -11.47
CA SER A 41 -6.58 -27.33 -11.59
C SER A 41 -7.09 -25.99 -12.11
N ASP A 42 -8.24 -26.07 -12.79
CA ASP A 42 -8.96 -25.08 -13.59
C ASP A 42 -8.78 -23.59 -13.24
N SER A 43 -8.54 -22.78 -14.28
CA SER A 43 -8.73 -21.33 -14.27
C SER A 43 -10.03 -20.95 -14.98
N ASP A 44 -10.87 -20.18 -14.30
CA ASP A 44 -12.27 -19.89 -14.65
C ASP A 44 -12.55 -19.30 -16.05
N ASP A 45 -13.80 -19.57 -16.46
CA ASP A 45 -14.53 -19.03 -17.60
C ASP A 45 -15.10 -17.60 -17.30
N ALA A 46 -15.78 -17.02 -18.30
CA ALA A 46 -16.62 -15.82 -18.23
C ALA A 46 -15.88 -14.46 -18.16
N ALA A 47 -15.53 -13.97 -19.36
CA ALA A 47 -15.55 -12.53 -19.63
C ALA A 47 -16.98 -12.09 -20.00
N GLU A 48 -17.45 -10.99 -19.43
CA GLU A 48 -18.59 -10.20 -19.94
C GLU A 48 -18.34 -8.73 -19.59
N ALA A 49 -18.80 -7.83 -20.46
CA ALA A 49 -18.35 -6.43 -20.52
C ALA A 49 -19.54 -5.48 -20.65
N GLY A 50 -19.86 -4.79 -19.55
CA GLY A 50 -20.81 -3.68 -19.55
C GLY A 50 -20.10 -2.34 -19.69
N SER A 51 -20.29 -1.67 -20.81
CA SER A 51 -19.86 -0.29 -21.05
C SER A 51 -20.98 0.68 -20.72
N ASP A 52 -20.81 1.51 -19.69
CA ASP A 52 -21.67 2.67 -19.43
C ASP A 52 -21.26 3.83 -20.36
N GLU A 53 -22.17 4.27 -21.23
CA GLU A 53 -21.98 5.48 -22.04
C GLU A 53 -22.96 6.58 -21.57
N ASP A 54 -22.38 7.75 -21.31
CA ASP A 54 -23.06 8.98 -20.88
C ASP A 54 -23.91 9.60 -22.02
N GLY A 55 -24.96 10.33 -21.67
CA GLY A 55 -25.98 10.76 -22.64
C GLY A 55 -27.02 11.73 -22.09
N SER A 56 -26.58 12.86 -21.56
CA SER A 56 -27.46 14.01 -21.24
C SER A 56 -27.89 14.75 -22.52
N GLU A 57 -29.18 15.09 -22.68
CA GLU A 57 -29.60 16.35 -23.32
C GLU A 57 -31.07 16.71 -22.98
N GLU A 58 -31.41 18.00 -23.12
CA GLU A 58 -32.53 18.71 -22.48
C GLU A 58 -33.34 19.55 -23.50
N SER A 59 -34.69 19.56 -23.42
CA SER A 59 -35.60 20.70 -23.76
C SER A 59 -37.08 20.29 -23.55
N THR A 60 -37.91 21.04 -22.79
CA THR A 60 -38.88 22.12 -23.18
C THR A 60 -39.97 21.68 -24.19
N GLU A 61 -41.26 22.09 -24.16
CA GLU A 61 -42.11 22.99 -23.35
C GLU A 61 -43.44 22.24 -23.01
N ASP A 62 -44.13 22.42 -21.88
CA ASP A 62 -45.14 23.47 -21.56
C ASP A 62 -46.29 23.63 -22.58
N GLU A 63 -47.50 23.19 -22.23
CA GLU A 63 -48.74 23.86 -22.61
C GLU A 63 -49.87 23.51 -21.61
N SER A 64 -50.47 24.52 -20.99
CA SER A 64 -51.70 24.41 -20.19
C SER A 64 -52.63 25.55 -20.54
N GLU A 65 -53.89 25.26 -20.86
CA GLU A 65 -54.93 26.28 -20.89
C GLU A 65 -56.30 25.69 -20.51
N GLU A 66 -56.98 26.37 -19.58
CA GLU A 66 -58.39 26.16 -19.26
C GLU A 66 -59.29 26.66 -20.39
N THR A 67 -60.52 26.16 -20.46
CA THR A 67 -61.64 26.96 -20.97
C THR A 67 -62.87 26.77 -20.09
N ASP A 68 -63.60 27.88 -19.91
CA ASP A 68 -64.58 28.10 -18.84
C ASP A 68 -66.03 28.22 -19.37
N GLU A 69 -66.98 28.00 -18.46
CA GLU A 69 -68.45 28.12 -18.44
C GLU A 69 -69.32 28.42 -19.69
N THR A 70 -70.50 27.78 -19.71
CA THR A 70 -71.88 28.35 -19.80
C THR A 70 -72.90 27.22 -20.09
N ASP A 71 -74.19 27.22 -19.72
CA ASP A 71 -74.97 27.89 -18.65
C ASP A 71 -76.35 27.16 -18.54
N GLU A 72 -77.10 27.39 -17.43
CA GLU A 72 -78.40 26.86 -16.95
C GLU A 72 -79.41 26.07 -17.85
N THR A 73 -80.14 25.12 -17.20
CA THR A 73 -81.63 25.19 -17.03
C THR A 73 -82.18 24.21 -15.95
N ASP A 74 -82.56 24.78 -14.79
CA ASP A 74 -83.90 24.78 -14.17
C ASP A 74 -84.67 23.50 -13.65
N GLU A 75 -84.79 23.46 -12.30
CA GLU A 75 -85.94 23.17 -11.40
C GLU A 75 -86.58 21.78 -11.06
N THR A 76 -87.07 21.75 -9.80
CA THR A 76 -87.91 20.77 -9.04
C THR A 76 -87.27 19.46 -8.53
N ASP A 77 -87.54 18.95 -7.31
CA ASP A 77 -88.57 19.24 -6.28
C ASP A 77 -88.06 18.99 -4.83
N GLU A 78 -88.75 19.48 -3.80
CA GLU A 78 -88.41 19.31 -2.35
C GLU A 78 -88.85 17.95 -1.76
N ALA A 79 -88.18 17.47 -0.70
CA ALA A 79 -88.76 17.15 0.62
C ALA A 79 -87.82 16.33 1.55
N GLU A 80 -88.11 16.35 2.84
CA GLU A 80 -87.30 15.87 3.97
C GLU A 80 -87.59 14.39 4.39
N ASP A 81 -86.82 13.91 5.39
CA ASP A 81 -86.97 12.64 6.16
C ASP A 81 -86.63 11.34 5.38
N GLU A 82 -85.83 10.39 5.89
CA GLU A 82 -85.75 9.88 7.27
C GLU A 82 -84.32 9.52 7.70
N ALA A 83 -84.07 9.55 9.02
CA ALA A 83 -82.86 9.02 9.64
C ALA A 83 -83.09 7.58 10.16
N ASP A 84 -82.64 6.57 9.42
CA ASP A 84 -82.35 5.23 9.94
C ASP A 84 -81.32 4.48 9.07
N VAL A 85 -80.83 3.34 9.54
CA VAL A 85 -79.78 2.48 8.94
C VAL A 85 -78.36 3.06 9.04
N VAL A 86 -77.94 3.31 10.28
CA VAL A 86 -76.60 2.86 10.71
C VAL A 86 -76.69 1.36 11.00
N ILE A 87 -75.57 0.64 10.92
CA ILE A 87 -75.41 -0.83 11.09
C ILE A 87 -75.58 -1.64 9.79
N GLU A 88 -74.65 -1.45 8.84
CA GLU A 88 -74.21 -2.52 7.92
C GLU A 88 -72.80 -2.24 7.31
N ASP A 89 -71.84 -1.76 8.12
CA ASP A 89 -70.44 -1.52 7.67
C ASP A 89 -69.34 -1.68 8.76
N ASP A 90 -69.68 -2.00 10.02
CA ASP A 90 -68.66 -2.10 11.09
C ASP A 90 -67.65 -3.24 10.83
N SER A 91 -68.08 -4.36 10.22
CA SER A 91 -67.22 -5.54 10.04
C SER A 91 -66.31 -5.49 8.80
N GLU A 92 -66.69 -4.77 7.75
CA GLU A 92 -65.81 -4.59 6.58
C GLU A 92 -64.74 -3.53 6.89
N VAL A 93 -65.10 -2.45 7.58
CA VAL A 93 -64.15 -1.44 8.07
C VAL A 93 -63.15 -2.02 9.08
N ASP A 94 -63.57 -2.85 10.04
CA ASP A 94 -62.67 -3.53 11.00
C ASP A 94 -61.71 -4.50 10.29
N PHE A 95 -62.20 -5.27 9.31
CA PHE A 95 -61.35 -6.16 8.50
C PHE A 95 -60.34 -5.40 7.63
N MET A 96 -60.74 -4.26 7.04
CA MET A 96 -59.83 -3.40 6.28
C MET A 96 -58.80 -2.70 7.18
N ALA A 97 -59.18 -2.34 8.41
CA ALA A 97 -58.25 -1.82 9.41
C ALA A 97 -57.20 -2.88 9.81
N ASP A 98 -57.61 -4.09 10.18
CA ASP A 98 -56.71 -5.22 10.49
C ASP A 98 -55.74 -5.52 9.32
N ALA A 99 -56.23 -5.48 8.08
CA ALA A 99 -55.41 -5.70 6.89
C ALA A 99 -54.39 -4.57 6.65
N ALA A 100 -54.77 -3.31 6.87
CA ALA A 100 -53.85 -2.17 6.80
C ALA A 100 -52.77 -2.27 7.88
N ASP A 101 -53.18 -2.63 9.11
CA ASP A 101 -52.30 -2.84 10.26
C ASP A 101 -51.29 -3.98 10.02
N GLU A 102 -51.66 -5.02 9.27
CA GLU A 102 -50.74 -6.10 8.87
C GLU A 102 -49.76 -5.66 7.77
N VAL A 103 -50.21 -4.83 6.83
CA VAL A 103 -49.34 -4.23 5.80
C VAL A 103 -48.33 -3.27 6.43
N ASP A 104 -48.76 -2.39 7.34
CA ASP A 104 -47.88 -1.44 8.02
C ASP A 104 -46.82 -2.15 8.88
N LYS A 105 -47.19 -3.25 9.55
CA LYS A 105 -46.22 -4.13 10.25
C LYS A 105 -45.18 -4.71 9.29
N ARG A 106 -45.59 -5.24 8.13
CA ARG A 106 -44.66 -5.74 7.11
C ARG A 106 -43.75 -4.63 6.55
N VAL A 107 -44.28 -3.43 6.33
CA VAL A 107 -43.49 -2.27 5.88
C VAL A 107 -42.48 -1.84 6.97
N ALA A 108 -42.87 -1.82 8.24
CA ALA A 108 -41.98 -1.52 9.37
C ALA A 108 -40.86 -2.58 9.53
N GLU A 109 -41.19 -3.86 9.37
CA GLU A 109 -40.20 -4.96 9.37
C GLU A 109 -39.22 -4.83 8.20
N LEU A 110 -39.72 -4.70 6.97
CA LEU A 110 -38.89 -4.55 5.77
C LEU A 110 -38.03 -3.29 5.79
N THR A 111 -38.55 -2.15 6.26
CA THR A 111 -37.75 -0.92 6.40
C THR A 111 -36.68 -1.05 7.48
N THR A 112 -36.95 -1.76 8.58
CA THR A 112 -35.95 -2.08 9.61
C THR A 112 -34.85 -2.98 9.03
N ASP A 113 -35.21 -4.00 8.26
CA ASP A 113 -34.26 -4.89 7.59
C ASP A 113 -33.41 -4.16 6.54
N LEU A 114 -34.01 -3.29 5.73
CA LEU A 114 -33.29 -2.45 4.78
C LEU A 114 -32.32 -1.49 5.48
N GLN A 115 -32.72 -0.86 6.59
CA GLN A 115 -31.84 -0.01 7.40
C GLN A 115 -30.66 -0.80 7.99
N ARG A 116 -30.89 -2.03 8.46
CA ARG A 116 -29.83 -2.93 8.93
C ARG A 116 -28.87 -3.29 7.80
N LEU A 117 -29.38 -3.75 6.65
CA LEU A 117 -28.57 -4.09 5.47
C LEU A 117 -27.77 -2.89 4.95
N GLN A 118 -28.35 -1.69 4.95
CA GLN A 118 -27.65 -0.45 4.60
C GLN A 118 -26.50 -0.15 5.58
N ALA A 119 -26.72 -0.32 6.89
CA ALA A 119 -25.67 -0.15 7.90
C ALA A 119 -24.55 -1.20 7.74
N GLU A 120 -24.91 -2.47 7.49
CA GLU A 120 -23.96 -3.55 7.20
C GLU A 120 -23.14 -3.27 5.94
N TYR A 121 -23.78 -2.82 4.85
CA TYR A 121 -23.11 -2.45 3.61
C TYR A 121 -22.15 -1.27 3.79
N VAL A 122 -22.55 -0.22 4.51
CA VAL A 122 -21.67 0.93 4.80
C VAL A 122 -20.47 0.50 5.64
N ASN A 123 -20.66 -0.39 6.61
CA ASN A 123 -19.57 -0.94 7.42
C ASN A 123 -18.65 -1.87 6.60
N TYR A 124 -19.21 -2.70 5.72
CA TYR A 124 -18.47 -3.54 4.78
C TYR A 124 -17.61 -2.70 3.83
N LYS A 125 -18.18 -1.67 3.19
CA LYS A 125 -17.46 -0.75 2.30
C LYS A 125 -16.29 -0.07 3.02
N LYS A 126 -16.54 0.51 4.20
CA LYS A 126 -15.50 1.11 5.06
C LYS A 126 -14.40 0.11 5.47
N ARG A 127 -14.71 -1.18 5.57
CA ARG A 127 -13.73 -2.24 5.83
C ARG A 127 -12.91 -2.54 4.58
N VAL A 128 -13.56 -2.82 3.45
CA VAL A 128 -12.90 -3.10 2.16
C VAL A 128 -11.98 -1.96 1.72
N ASP A 129 -12.41 -0.70 1.86
CA ASP A 129 -11.59 0.45 1.47
C ASP A 129 -10.33 0.59 2.36
N ARG A 130 -10.43 0.28 3.66
CA ARG A 130 -9.27 0.21 4.56
C ARG A 130 -8.36 -0.97 4.20
N ASP A 131 -8.92 -2.14 3.91
CA ASP A 131 -8.16 -3.34 3.60
C ASP A 131 -7.41 -3.18 2.26
N ARG A 132 -8.02 -2.51 1.27
CA ARG A 132 -7.37 -2.10 0.00
C ARG A 132 -6.18 -1.18 0.24
N GLU A 133 -6.34 -0.16 1.09
CA GLU A 133 -5.25 0.74 1.45
C GLU A 133 -4.11 0.00 2.17
N LEU A 134 -4.43 -0.90 3.10
CA LEU A 134 -3.44 -1.75 3.77
C LEU A 134 -2.72 -2.69 2.78
N VAL A 135 -3.40 -3.24 1.79
CA VAL A 135 -2.78 -4.06 0.73
C VAL A 135 -1.85 -3.21 -0.14
N SER A 136 -2.28 -2.01 -0.54
CA SER A 136 -1.46 -1.03 -1.29
C SER A 136 -0.18 -0.67 -0.53
N GLN A 137 -0.29 -0.26 0.73
CA GLN A 137 0.85 0.09 1.59
C GLN A 137 1.80 -1.09 1.79
N ASN A 138 1.27 -2.31 2.01
CA ASN A 138 2.10 -3.50 2.14
C ASN A 138 2.78 -3.92 0.83
N ALA A 139 2.16 -3.69 -0.34
CA ALA A 139 2.80 -3.91 -1.63
C ALA A 139 3.98 -2.94 -1.83
N THR A 140 3.77 -1.64 -1.59
CA THR A 140 4.81 -0.61 -1.62
C THR A 140 5.94 -0.92 -0.65
N TYR A 141 5.64 -1.35 0.58
CA TYR A 141 6.64 -1.78 1.56
C TYR A 141 7.48 -2.97 1.07
N LYS A 142 6.84 -4.00 0.50
CA LYS A 142 7.54 -5.19 -0.05
C LYS A 142 8.51 -4.84 -1.18
N VAL A 143 8.16 -3.88 -2.04
CA VAL A 143 9.00 -3.44 -3.16
C VAL A 143 10.15 -2.53 -2.69
N LEU A 144 9.88 -1.59 -1.80
CA LEU A 144 10.89 -0.62 -1.34
C LEU A 144 11.89 -1.20 -0.33
N THR A 145 11.51 -2.21 0.45
CA THR A 145 12.42 -2.85 1.45
C THR A 145 13.75 -3.33 0.84
N PRO A 146 13.79 -4.14 -0.24
CA PRO A 146 15.06 -4.54 -0.86
C PRO A 146 15.78 -3.38 -1.57
N ILE A 147 15.04 -2.36 -2.06
CA ILE A 147 15.65 -1.19 -2.72
C ILE A 147 16.51 -0.37 -1.73
N VAL A 148 16.18 -0.40 -0.42
CA VAL A 148 17.00 0.23 0.62
C VAL A 148 18.46 -0.28 0.61
N GLU A 149 18.70 -1.57 0.32
CA GLU A 149 20.06 -2.10 0.23
C GLU A 149 20.83 -1.55 -0.98
N VAL A 150 20.13 -1.28 -2.08
CA VAL A 150 20.70 -0.61 -3.27
C VAL A 150 21.04 0.85 -2.97
N LEU A 151 20.20 1.54 -2.21
CA LEU A 151 20.50 2.90 -1.75
C LEU A 151 21.73 2.93 -0.83
N ASP A 152 21.88 1.94 0.06
CA ASP A 152 23.08 1.81 0.91
C ASP A 152 24.38 1.61 0.08
N THR A 153 24.33 0.86 -1.03
CA THR A 153 25.50 0.67 -1.90
C THR A 153 25.82 1.92 -2.71
N ILE A 154 24.80 2.68 -3.12
CA ILE A 154 24.96 4.00 -3.76
C ILE A 154 25.58 5.01 -2.78
N ASP A 155 25.10 5.07 -1.54
CA ASP A 155 25.69 5.93 -0.51
C ASP A 155 27.16 5.57 -0.22
N ARG A 156 27.50 4.28 -0.13
CA ARG A 156 28.89 3.84 0.03
C ARG A 156 29.77 4.20 -1.18
N ALA A 157 29.26 4.03 -2.39
CA ALA A 157 29.97 4.46 -3.61
C ALA A 157 30.16 5.99 -3.63
N ARG A 158 29.19 6.75 -3.11
CA ARG A 158 29.24 8.21 -2.98
C ARG A 158 30.30 8.65 -1.96
N GLU A 159 30.44 7.95 -0.83
CA GLU A 159 31.51 8.16 0.16
C GLU A 159 32.91 7.92 -0.42
N HIS A 160 33.06 6.94 -1.31
CA HIS A 160 34.33 6.67 -2.02
C HIS A 160 34.57 7.56 -3.24
N GLY A 161 33.62 8.43 -3.61
CA GLY A 161 33.73 9.32 -4.78
C GLY A 161 33.49 8.63 -6.13
N GLU A 162 32.94 7.41 -6.13
CA GLU A 162 32.64 6.61 -7.34
C GLU A 162 31.33 7.02 -8.03
N VAL A 163 30.49 7.83 -7.35
CA VAL A 163 29.23 8.37 -7.90
C VAL A 163 29.49 9.69 -8.62
N ASP A 164 30.03 9.61 -9.84
CA ASP A 164 30.25 10.74 -10.73
C ASP A 164 29.34 10.75 -11.98
N GLY A 165 29.39 11.87 -12.71
CA GLY A 165 28.91 11.97 -14.10
C GLY A 165 27.50 11.42 -14.33
N GLY A 166 27.39 10.45 -15.24
CA GLY A 166 26.12 9.80 -15.58
C GLY A 166 25.56 8.91 -14.48
N PHE A 167 26.41 8.29 -13.65
CA PHE A 167 25.95 7.45 -12.55
C PHE A 167 25.29 8.29 -11.44
N LYS A 168 25.85 9.48 -11.15
CA LYS A 168 25.20 10.45 -10.25
C LYS A 168 23.80 10.82 -10.72
N ALA A 169 23.59 11.09 -12.01
CA ALA A 169 22.27 11.42 -12.53
C ALA A 169 21.25 10.28 -12.32
N VAL A 170 21.68 9.02 -12.45
CA VAL A 170 20.84 7.84 -12.18
C VAL A 170 20.55 7.67 -10.69
N ALA A 171 21.55 7.85 -9.82
CA ALA A 171 21.38 7.82 -8.36
C ALA A 171 20.39 8.90 -7.89
N ASP A 172 20.60 10.15 -8.29
CA ASP A 172 19.73 11.29 -7.95
C ASP A 172 18.30 11.12 -8.54
N GLN A 173 18.14 10.36 -9.63
CA GLN A 173 16.82 10.02 -10.19
C GLN A 173 16.15 8.88 -9.41
N LEU A 174 16.88 7.84 -9.01
CA LEU A 174 16.36 6.75 -8.19
C LEU A 174 15.89 7.27 -6.83
N GLU A 175 16.69 8.12 -6.17
CA GLU A 175 16.34 8.77 -4.90
C GLU A 175 15.03 9.57 -5.01
N LYS A 176 14.83 10.32 -6.11
CA LYS A 176 13.56 11.03 -6.36
C LYS A 176 12.38 10.09 -6.55
N ILE A 177 12.55 8.98 -7.27
CA ILE A 177 11.48 7.99 -7.49
C ILE A 177 11.06 7.36 -6.16
N VAL A 178 11.99 6.88 -5.34
CA VAL A 178 11.66 6.26 -4.05
C VAL A 178 11.06 7.28 -3.07
N THR A 179 11.55 8.53 -3.09
CA THR A 179 10.99 9.61 -2.27
C THR A 179 9.54 9.93 -2.65
N ASN A 180 9.24 9.97 -3.95
CA ASN A 180 7.86 10.16 -4.44
C ASN A 180 6.94 8.98 -4.11
N LEU A 181 7.48 7.76 -3.99
CA LEU A 181 6.77 6.57 -3.49
C LEU A 181 6.63 6.54 -1.96
N GLY A 182 7.08 7.59 -1.26
CA GLY A 182 6.92 7.78 0.19
C GLY A 182 8.07 7.26 1.05
N LEU A 183 9.17 6.76 0.46
CA LEU A 183 10.37 6.40 1.20
C LEU A 183 11.10 7.65 1.70
N LYS A 184 11.34 7.76 3.00
CA LYS A 184 12.10 8.85 3.61
C LYS A 184 13.31 8.30 4.34
N LYS A 185 14.49 8.86 4.03
CA LYS A 185 15.74 8.67 4.77
C LYS A 185 15.69 9.52 6.05
N PHE A 186 16.23 9.02 7.15
CA PHE A 186 16.31 9.74 8.42
C PHE A 186 17.50 9.27 9.26
N GLY A 187 17.80 10.00 10.35
CA GLY A 187 18.96 9.75 11.20
C GLY A 187 20.17 10.43 10.58
N GLU A 188 20.23 11.76 10.71
CA GLU A 188 21.35 12.61 10.37
C GLU A 188 22.15 12.99 11.64
N PRO A 189 23.44 13.34 11.54
CA PRO A 189 24.20 13.85 12.67
C PRO A 189 23.58 15.13 13.24
N GLY A 190 23.26 15.12 14.53
CA GLY A 190 22.53 16.18 15.23
C GLY A 190 21.04 15.87 15.51
N ASP A 191 20.48 14.79 14.93
CA ASP A 191 19.11 14.36 15.26
C ASP A 191 18.98 13.93 16.73
N VAL A 192 17.86 14.26 17.36
CA VAL A 192 17.52 13.76 18.72
C VAL A 192 17.29 12.25 18.67
N PHE A 193 17.76 11.52 19.68
CA PHE A 193 17.64 10.07 19.73
C PHE A 193 16.21 9.60 20.10
N ASP A 194 15.43 9.14 19.11
CA ASP A 194 14.15 8.44 19.32
C ASP A 194 14.35 6.91 19.27
N PRO A 195 14.19 6.15 20.37
CA PRO A 195 14.31 4.69 20.40
C PRO A 195 13.38 3.93 19.44
N ASN A 196 12.29 4.54 18.96
CA ASN A 196 11.38 3.94 17.98
C ASN A 196 11.92 4.00 16.54
N ARG A 197 12.92 4.86 16.30
CA ARG A 197 13.51 5.15 14.99
C ARG A 197 14.98 4.81 14.93
N HIS A 198 15.70 4.92 16.04
CA HIS A 198 17.15 4.85 16.10
C HIS A 198 17.62 3.62 16.91
N GLU A 199 18.56 2.88 16.35
CA GLU A 199 19.29 1.79 17.01
C GLU A 199 20.66 2.32 17.45
N ALA A 200 20.82 2.55 18.75
CA ALA A 200 22.10 2.98 19.33
C ALA A 200 23.10 1.81 19.35
N LEU A 201 24.11 1.85 18.46
CA LEU A 201 25.19 0.87 18.43
C LEU A 201 26.23 1.10 19.54
N SER A 202 26.44 2.36 19.95
CA SER A 202 27.42 2.72 20.98
C SER A 202 27.14 4.11 21.56
N HIS A 203 27.52 4.31 22.83
CA HIS A 203 27.61 5.62 23.46
C HIS A 203 29.04 6.15 23.37
N MET A 204 29.22 7.37 22.88
CA MET A 204 30.53 8.03 22.79
C MET A 204 30.92 8.83 24.05
N GLY A 205 30.07 8.83 25.07
CA GLY A 205 30.23 9.64 26.29
C GLY A 205 29.26 10.83 26.29
N THR A 206 29.66 11.89 26.99
CA THR A 206 28.92 13.16 27.09
C THR A 206 29.50 14.23 26.16
N ASP A 207 28.67 15.19 25.77
CA ASP A 207 29.03 16.30 24.89
C ASP A 207 28.29 17.59 25.34
N PRO A 208 29.01 18.65 25.76
CA PRO A 208 28.39 19.88 26.27
C PRO A 208 27.67 20.72 25.20
N GLU A 209 27.79 20.36 23.91
CA GLU A 209 27.06 21.03 22.82
C GLU A 209 25.60 20.56 22.70
N VAL A 210 25.16 19.60 23.52
CA VAL A 210 23.86 18.92 23.39
C VAL A 210 23.05 18.95 24.69
N GLU A 211 21.74 19.22 24.59
CA GLU A 211 20.83 19.29 25.74
C GLU A 211 20.13 17.96 26.08
N GLU A 212 20.03 17.05 25.10
CA GLU A 212 19.39 15.72 25.19
C GLU A 212 20.22 14.68 24.43
N THR A 213 20.02 13.38 24.67
CA THR A 213 20.78 12.33 23.95
C THR A 213 20.57 12.45 22.43
N SER A 214 21.66 12.65 21.68
CA SER A 214 21.61 12.91 20.22
C SER A 214 22.53 12.01 19.40
N VAL A 215 22.25 11.94 18.10
CA VAL A 215 23.03 11.22 17.09
C VAL A 215 24.31 12.00 16.78
N LYS A 216 25.47 11.51 17.24
CA LYS A 216 26.77 12.12 16.89
C LYS A 216 27.27 11.63 15.52
N LEU A 217 27.10 10.34 15.24
CA LEU A 217 27.50 9.70 13.99
C LEU A 217 26.48 8.66 13.56
N VAL A 218 26.33 8.52 12.25
CA VAL A 218 25.39 7.59 11.61
C VAL A 218 26.21 6.50 10.94
N ALA A 219 26.14 5.27 11.46
CA ALA A 219 26.80 4.12 10.86
C ALA A 219 25.98 3.54 9.71
N LYS A 220 24.65 3.65 9.78
CA LYS A 220 23.73 3.27 8.70
C LYS A 220 22.45 4.10 8.78
N ALA A 221 22.08 4.75 7.68
CA ALA A 221 20.88 5.59 7.65
C ALA A 221 19.58 4.79 7.89
N GLY A 222 18.61 5.43 8.53
CA GLY A 222 17.26 4.88 8.72
C GLY A 222 16.37 5.14 7.51
N TYR A 223 15.37 4.30 7.31
CA TYR A 223 14.38 4.45 6.23
C TYR A 223 12.96 4.16 6.74
N MET A 224 12.00 5.01 6.40
CA MET A 224 10.58 4.87 6.73
C MET A 224 9.68 5.10 5.51
N ILE A 225 8.50 4.48 5.49
CA ILE A 225 7.47 4.64 4.45
C ILE A 225 6.18 5.06 5.15
N GLY A 226 5.68 6.27 4.86
CA GLY A 226 4.63 6.88 5.66
C GLY A 226 5.07 6.98 7.12
N ASP A 227 4.32 6.39 8.05
CA ASP A 227 4.65 6.32 9.48
C ASP A 227 5.38 5.02 9.89
N ARG A 228 5.58 4.08 8.96
CA ARG A 228 6.19 2.77 9.24
C ARG A 228 7.69 2.79 9.00
N VAL A 229 8.46 2.53 10.06
CA VAL A 229 9.91 2.30 9.94
C VAL A 229 10.15 1.00 9.16
N VAL A 230 10.95 1.09 8.08
CA VAL A 230 11.45 -0.06 7.31
C VAL A 230 12.72 -0.60 7.95
N ARG A 231 13.59 0.31 8.38
CA ARG A 231 14.83 0.03 9.10
C ARG A 231 15.18 1.21 10.00
N ALA A 232 15.53 0.92 11.25
CA ALA A 232 16.03 1.92 12.18
C ALA A 232 17.37 2.51 11.69
N ALA A 233 17.66 3.78 12.00
CA ALA A 233 18.99 4.33 11.75
C ALA A 233 19.97 3.76 12.79
N GLN A 234 21.06 3.18 12.34
CA GLN A 234 22.11 2.68 13.22
C GLN A 234 23.09 3.81 13.54
N VAL A 235 23.09 4.23 14.80
CA VAL A 235 23.69 5.50 15.24
C VAL A 235 24.62 5.31 16.43
N LEU A 236 25.56 6.22 16.58
CA LEU A 236 26.40 6.36 17.75
C LEU A 236 26.02 7.68 18.43
N VAL A 237 25.67 7.60 19.71
CA VAL A 237 25.01 8.67 20.45
C VAL A 237 25.92 9.31 21.49
N VAL A 238 25.60 10.55 21.85
CA VAL A 238 26.21 11.30 22.97
C VAL A 238 25.11 11.80 23.91
N ASP A 239 25.42 11.84 25.20
CA ASP A 239 24.55 12.42 26.24
C ASP A 239 24.93 13.89 26.53
N PRO A 240 24.05 14.70 27.14
CA PRO A 240 24.44 15.94 27.80
C PRO A 240 25.44 15.71 28.95
N GLU A 241 26.21 16.75 29.33
CA GLU A 241 27.10 16.74 30.53
C GLU A 241 26.34 16.79 31.88
#